data_AF-A0A2V6EEU6-F1
#
_entry.id   AF-A0A2V6EEU6-F1
#
_cell.length_a   1.000
_cell.length_b   1.000
_cell.length_c   1.000
_cell.angle_alpha   90.00
_cell.angle_beta   90.00
_cell.angle_gamma   90.00
#
_symmetry.space_group_name_H-M   'P 1'
#
loop_
_entity.id
_entity.type
_entity.pdbx_description
1 polymer ?
#
loop_
_entity_poly.entity_id
_entity_poly.type
_entity_poly.pdbx_seq_one_letter_code
_entity_poly.pdbx_strand_id
1 'polypeptide(L)'
;MKRGSKGNSAKRTKRKIARSRLPLQSGTIQEEDRVIRINPWLDQKFVPLWFLQYILYHEMLHAVVPDKARSNGRRWVHTDEFNRREREFRFYKRARRWEDEHLARFLR
;
A
#
# COMPACT_ATOMS: atom_id res chain seq x y z
N MET A 1 38.30 -10.33 -48.17
CA MET A 1 39.07 -9.77 -47.04
C MET A 1 38.51 -8.38 -46.74
N LYS A 2 38.17 -7.91 -45.52
CA LYS A 2 38.58 -8.16 -44.13
C LYS A 2 37.32 -8.04 -43.23
N ARG A 3 36.92 -9.04 -42.43
CA ARG A 3 37.27 -9.25 -41.00
C ARG A 3 37.47 -7.97 -40.18
N GLY A 4 36.66 -7.80 -39.12
CA GLY A 4 36.94 -6.81 -38.07
C GLY A 4 35.78 -6.50 -37.13
N SER A 5 35.36 -7.47 -36.32
CA SER A 5 34.45 -7.30 -35.17
C SER A 5 35.00 -6.26 -34.18
N LYS A 6 34.18 -5.29 -33.75
CA LYS A 6 34.38 -4.57 -32.49
C LYS A 6 33.03 -4.45 -31.79
N GLY A 7 32.91 -5.19 -30.70
CA GLY A 7 31.75 -5.14 -29.82
C GLY A 7 31.62 -3.80 -29.10
N ASN A 8 30.42 -3.57 -28.57
CA ASN A 8 30.32 -2.79 -27.35
C ASN A 8 29.24 -3.44 -26.48
N SER A 9 29.72 -4.23 -25.52
CA SER A 9 28.90 -4.88 -24.51
C SER A 9 28.02 -3.85 -23.82
N ALA A 10 26.71 -4.07 -23.91
CA ALA A 10 25.69 -3.32 -23.22
C ALA A 10 26.02 -3.24 -21.72
N LYS A 11 26.49 -2.08 -21.25
CA LYS A 11 26.48 -1.75 -19.83
C LYS A 11 25.03 -1.47 -19.45
N ARG A 12 24.30 -2.55 -19.15
CA ARG A 12 22.96 -2.53 -18.55
C ARG A 12 23.12 -1.97 -17.14
N THR A 13 23.10 -0.64 -17.03
CA THR A 13 23.03 0.08 -15.76
C THR A 13 21.81 -0.44 -15.02
N LYS A 14 22.05 -1.17 -13.93
CA LYS A 14 21.03 -1.59 -12.98
C LYS A 14 20.41 -0.30 -12.43
N ARG A 15 19.35 0.21 -13.07
CA ARG A 15 18.49 1.23 -12.47
C ARG A 15 17.98 0.57 -11.19
N LYS A 16 18.48 1.02 -10.04
CA LYS A 16 17.85 0.74 -8.75
C LYS A 16 16.43 1.27 -8.92
N ILE A 17 15.48 0.36 -9.13
CA ILE A 17 14.06 0.68 -9.10
C ILE A 17 13.86 1.29 -7.72
N ALA A 18 13.75 2.61 -7.67
CA ALA A 18 13.36 3.30 -6.46
C ALA A 18 12.09 2.61 -6.02
N ARG A 19 12.15 1.94 -4.87
CA ARG A 19 11.05 1.18 -4.28
C ARG A 19 9.87 2.12 -4.24
N SER A 20 9.01 2.03 -5.24
CA SER A 20 7.79 2.80 -5.29
C SER A 20 7.06 2.44 -4.02
N ARG A 21 6.77 3.46 -3.20
CA ARG A 21 5.93 3.38 -2.01
C ARG A 21 4.50 3.03 -2.42
N LEU A 22 4.34 1.94 -3.16
CA LEU A 22 3.05 1.38 -3.47
C LEU A 22 2.51 0.93 -2.11
N PRO A 23 1.39 1.51 -1.65
CA PRO A 23 0.78 1.06 -0.42
C PRO A 23 0.52 -0.44 -0.55
N LEU A 24 0.82 -1.16 0.52
CA LEU A 24 0.45 -2.56 0.65
C LEU A 24 -1.05 -2.66 0.31
N GLN A 25 -1.44 -3.58 -0.57
CA GLN A 25 -2.86 -3.86 -0.75
C GLN A 25 -3.31 -4.70 0.45
N SER A 26 -3.60 -4.02 1.56
CA SER A 26 -4.02 -4.57 2.87
C SER A 26 -5.39 -5.24 2.81
N GLY A 27 -6.19 -4.87 1.82
CA GLY A 27 -7.53 -5.35 1.56
C GLY A 27 -8.06 -4.78 0.25
N THR A 28 -9.25 -5.23 -0.13
CA THR A 28 -10.06 -4.62 -1.18
C THR A 28 -11.47 -4.47 -0.64
N ILE A 29 -12.00 -3.26 -0.76
CA ILE A 29 -13.41 -3.00 -0.51
C ILE A 29 -14.13 -3.15 -1.85
N GLN A 30 -15.20 -3.96 -1.86
CA GLN A 30 -16.24 -3.84 -2.87
C GLN A 30 -17.32 -2.96 -2.22
N GLU A 31 -17.39 -1.71 -2.68
CA GLU A 31 -18.24 -0.67 -2.06
C GLU A 31 -19.73 -1.03 -2.13
N GLU A 32 -20.12 -1.87 -3.09
CA GLU A 32 -21.51 -2.28 -3.30
C GLU A 32 -22.08 -3.15 -2.16
N ASP A 33 -21.24 -3.95 -1.47
CA ASP A 33 -21.71 -5.00 -0.54
C ASP A 33 -21.52 -4.68 0.96
N ARG A 34 -20.90 -3.54 1.31
CA ARG A 34 -20.49 -3.21 2.71
C ARG A 34 -19.62 -4.29 3.37
N VAL A 35 -18.90 -5.08 2.59
CA VAL A 35 -18.02 -6.13 3.08
C VAL A 35 -16.58 -5.61 3.16
N ILE A 36 -16.02 -5.59 4.37
CA ILE A 36 -14.59 -5.34 4.58
C ILE A 36 -13.83 -6.66 4.40
N ARG A 37 -12.99 -6.76 3.36
CA ARG A 37 -12.10 -7.90 3.16
C ARG A 37 -10.69 -7.55 3.63
N ILE A 38 -10.23 -8.24 4.66
CA ILE A 38 -8.86 -8.13 5.16
C ILE A 38 -8.01 -9.22 4.48
N ASN A 39 -6.80 -8.87 4.06
CA ASN A 39 -5.87 -9.83 3.48
C ASN A 39 -5.56 -10.98 4.49
N PRO A 40 -5.73 -12.27 4.13
CA PRO A 40 -5.43 -13.41 5.02
C PRO A 40 -4.00 -13.43 5.58
N TRP A 41 -3.04 -12.78 4.92
CA TRP A 41 -1.68 -12.61 5.46
C TRP A 41 -1.63 -11.85 6.79
N LEU A 42 -2.68 -11.11 7.14
CA LEU A 42 -2.83 -10.44 8.43
C LEU A 42 -3.34 -11.36 9.54
N ASP A 43 -3.75 -12.60 9.23
CA ASP A 43 -4.20 -13.62 10.20
C ASP A 43 -3.05 -14.47 10.76
N GLN A 44 -1.87 -13.85 10.88
CA GLN A 44 -0.67 -14.54 11.36
C GLN A 44 -0.44 -14.24 12.84
N LYS A 45 0.02 -15.22 13.62
CA LYS A 45 0.25 -15.06 15.07
C LYS A 45 1.18 -13.90 15.46
N PHE A 46 2.05 -13.46 14.55
CA PHE A 46 2.97 -12.34 14.79
C PHE A 46 2.30 -10.97 14.59
N VAL A 47 1.10 -10.92 14.01
CA VAL A 47 0.34 -9.70 13.74
C VAL A 47 -0.38 -9.31 15.03
N PRO A 48 -0.05 -8.15 15.64
CA PRO A 48 -0.68 -7.77 16.89
C PRO A 48 -2.14 -7.37 16.68
N LEU A 49 -3.02 -7.72 17.64
CA LEU A 49 -4.45 -7.37 17.57
C LEU A 49 -4.70 -5.86 17.39
N TRP A 50 -3.90 -5.01 18.03
CA TRP A 50 -4.02 -3.56 17.90
C TRP A 50 -3.67 -3.05 16.48
N PHE A 51 -2.87 -3.80 15.73
CA PHE A 51 -2.58 -3.50 14.32
C PHE A 51 -3.75 -3.93 13.43
N LEU A 52 -4.34 -5.10 13.70
CA LEU A 52 -5.55 -5.53 13.01
C LEU A 52 -6.71 -4.54 13.23
N GLN A 53 -6.84 -4.00 14.45
CA GLN A 53 -7.79 -2.92 14.75
C GLN A 53 -7.54 -1.66 13.90
N TYR A 54 -6.27 -1.31 13.66
CA TYR A 54 -5.91 -0.20 12.77
C TYR A 54 -6.31 -0.48 11.33
N ILE A 55 -6.02 -1.67 10.80
CA ILE A 55 -6.41 -2.05 9.43
C ILE A 55 -7.93 -1.99 9.29
N LEU A 56 -8.68 -2.58 10.22
CA LEU A 56 -10.14 -2.52 10.20
C LEU A 56 -10.65 -1.06 10.21
N TYR A 57 -10.08 -0.20 11.04
CA TYR A 57 -10.41 1.22 11.06
C TYR A 57 -10.10 1.91 9.73
N HIS A 58 -8.95 1.61 9.11
CA HIS A 58 -8.59 2.12 7.78
C HIS A 58 -9.60 1.70 6.72
N GLU A 59 -10.00 0.42 6.71
CA GLU A 59 -11.01 -0.07 5.77
C GLU A 59 -12.39 0.55 6.02
N MET A 60 -12.77 0.78 7.28
CA MET A 60 -13.99 1.51 7.62
C MET A 60 -13.95 2.97 7.12
N LEU A 61 -12.78 3.61 7.13
CA LEU A 61 -12.64 5.00 6.65
C LEU A 61 -12.96 5.14 5.17
N HIS A 62 -12.61 4.15 4.34
CA HIS A 62 -12.97 4.15 2.92
C HIS A 62 -14.49 4.10 2.71
N ALA A 63 -15.24 3.49 3.62
CA ALA A 63 -16.71 3.45 3.53
C ALA A 63 -17.38 4.76 4.00
N VAL A 64 -16.73 5.55 4.88
CA VAL A 64 -17.34 6.76 5.48
C VAL A 64 -16.79 8.07 4.93
N VAL A 65 -15.61 8.06 4.31
CA VAL A 65 -14.99 9.24 3.69
C VAL A 65 -15.18 9.15 2.17
N PRO A 66 -15.97 10.07 1.56
CA PRO A 66 -16.20 10.02 0.13
C PRO A 66 -14.92 10.17 -0.69
N ASP A 67 -14.81 9.35 -1.73
CA ASP A 67 -13.79 9.46 -2.75
C ASP A 67 -13.89 10.80 -3.49
N LYS A 68 -12.74 11.37 -3.82
CA LYS A 68 -12.67 12.51 -4.75
C LYS A 68 -12.35 12.03 -6.16
N ALA A 69 -13.06 12.54 -7.16
CA ALA A 69 -12.68 12.31 -8.55
C ALA A 69 -11.52 13.25 -8.93
N ARG A 70 -10.45 12.71 -9.53
CA ARG A 70 -9.44 13.52 -10.21
C ARG A 70 -9.96 13.96 -11.58
N SER A 71 -9.34 15.00 -12.15
CA SER A 71 -9.65 15.51 -13.51
C SER A 71 -9.54 14.45 -14.62
N ASN A 72 -8.84 13.33 -14.36
CA ASN A 72 -8.69 12.21 -15.28
C ASN A 72 -9.66 11.03 -14.99
N GLY A 73 -10.69 11.24 -14.18
CA GLY A 73 -11.69 10.22 -13.82
C GLY A 73 -11.20 9.14 -12.86
N ARG A 74 -9.94 9.19 -12.39
CA ARG A 74 -9.46 8.25 -11.35
C ARG A 74 -9.97 8.68 -9.98
N ARG A 75 -10.43 7.70 -9.20
CA ARG A 75 -10.79 7.88 -7.79
C ARG A 75 -9.56 8.22 -6.96
N TRP A 76 -9.72 9.14 -6.02
CA TRP A 76 -8.75 9.54 -5.02
C TRP A 76 -9.35 9.30 -3.63
N VAL A 77 -9.05 8.10 -3.11
CA VAL A 77 -9.54 7.54 -1.84
C VAL A 77 -8.87 8.14 -0.60
N HIS A 78 -7.54 8.27 -0.62
CA HIS A 78 -6.77 8.86 0.50
C HIS A 78 -6.67 10.38 0.39
N THR A 79 -7.81 11.04 0.54
CA THR A 79 -7.93 12.50 0.57
C THR A 79 -7.36 13.10 1.86
N ASP A 80 -7.23 14.43 1.94
CA ASP A 80 -6.80 15.09 3.18
C ASP A 80 -7.74 14.80 4.36
N GLU A 81 -9.04 14.68 4.12
CA GLU A 81 -10.02 14.31 5.16
C GLU A 81 -9.83 12.87 5.62
N PHE A 82 -9.57 11.94 4.69
CA PHE A 82 -9.21 10.57 5.01
C PHE A 82 -7.98 10.55 5.93
N ASN A 83 -6.91 11.23 5.51
CA ASN A 83 -5.66 11.30 6.26
C ASN A 83 -5.81 11.98 7.62
N ARG A 84 -6.74 12.92 7.77
CA ARG A 84 -7.06 13.58 9.04
C ARG A 84 -7.73 12.58 9.99
N ARG A 85 -8.79 11.90 9.53
CA ARG A 85 -9.51 10.88 10.32
C ARG A 85 -8.66 9.67 10.64
N GLU A 86 -7.78 9.26 9.73
CA GLU A 86 -6.87 8.14 9.97
C GLU A 86 -5.96 8.39 11.19
N ARG A 87 -5.50 9.64 11.36
CA ARG A 87 -4.66 10.06 12.49
C ARG A 87 -5.39 10.09 13.83
N GLU A 88 -6.71 10.09 13.83
CA GLU A 88 -7.53 10.06 15.05
C GLU A 88 -7.51 8.67 15.72
N PHE A 89 -7.07 7.62 15.01
CA PHE A 89 -6.94 6.30 15.61
C PHE A 89 -5.92 6.29 16.75
N ARG A 90 -6.33 5.75 17.92
CA ARG A 90 -5.54 5.78 19.16
C ARG A 90 -4.11 5.25 19.03
N PHE A 91 -3.86 4.30 18.11
CA PHE A 91 -2.54 3.73 17.86
C PHE A 91 -1.96 4.06 16.48
N TYR A 92 -2.46 5.10 15.82
CA TYR A 92 -2.08 5.45 14.44
C TYR A 92 -0.56 5.45 14.24
N LYS A 93 0.19 6.22 15.05
CA LYS A 93 1.66 6.31 14.95
C LYS A 93 2.35 4.96 15.13
N ARG A 94 1.86 4.15 16.08
CA ARG A 94 2.40 2.82 16.37
C ARG A 94 2.13 1.85 15.21
N ALA A 95 0.94 1.93 14.62
CA ALA A 95 0.55 1.10 13.48
C ALA A 95 1.33 1.45 12.21
N ARG A 96 1.47 2.74 11.88
CA ARG A 96 2.32 3.20 10.77
C ARG A 96 3.76 2.70 10.91
N ARG A 97 4.34 2.83 12.10
CA ARG A 97 5.70 2.34 12.35
C ARG A 97 5.82 0.82 12.18
N TRP A 98 4.87 0.07 12.75
CA TRP A 98 4.89 -1.39 12.64
C TRP A 98 4.70 -1.85 11.19
N GLU A 99 3.81 -1.19 10.46
CA GLU A 99 3.62 -1.41 9.03
C GLU A 99 4.93 -1.20 8.28
N ASP A 100 5.61 -0.07 8.47
CA ASP A 100 6.89 0.23 7.80
C ASP A 100 7.98 -0.83 8.12
N GLU A 101 8.03 -1.32 9.36
CA GLU A 101 8.97 -2.35 9.81
C GLU A 101 8.66 -3.75 9.24
N HIS A 102 7.38 -4.04 8.97
CA HIS A 102 6.91 -5.37 8.57
C HIS A 102 6.47 -5.45 7.09
N LEU A 103 6.45 -4.31 6.37
CA LEU A 103 5.97 -4.18 5.00
C LEU A 103 6.64 -5.20 4.06
N ALA A 104 7.96 -5.40 4.23
CA ALA A 104 8.74 -6.32 3.42
C ALA A 104 8.30 -7.80 3.58
N ARG A 105 7.61 -8.15 4.67
CA ARG A 105 7.13 -9.51 4.95
C ARG A 105 5.83 -9.82 4.20
N PHE A 106 5.09 -8.81 3.78
CA PHE A 106 3.83 -8.95 3.07
C PHE A 106 3.95 -8.85 1.54
N LEU A 107 5.11 -8.42 1.02
CA LEU A 107 5.37 -8.25 -0.43
C LEU A 107 6.11 -9.45 -1.05
N ARG A 108 5.98 -10.65 -0.49
CA ARG A 108 6.73 -11.83 -0.89
C ARG A 108 5.86 -12.89 -1.56
#